data_AF-A0A6G9S9P4-F1
#
_entry.id   AF-A0A6G9S9P4-F1
#
_cell.length_a   1.000
_cell.length_b   1.000
_cell.length_c   1.000
_cell.angle_alpha   90.00
_cell.angle_beta   90.00
_cell.angle_gamma   90.00
#
_symmetry.space_group_name_H-M   'P 1'
#
loop_
_entity.id
_entity.type
_entity.pdbx_description
1 polymer ?
#
loop_
_entity_poly.entity_id
_entity_poly.type
_entity_poly.pdbx_seq_one_letter_code
_entity_poly.pdbx_strand_id
1 'polypeptide(L)' 'MNAHKIEVVLTEDGTLTLQGLPFYAGDTVEVIILEAKTSDHQQKPQAYSDANLYPLHNTQPYCYDDPTEPVALEDWEVLQ' A
#
# COMPACT_ATOMS: atom_id res chain seq x y z
N MET A 1 -0.79 -11.40 28.04
CA MET A 1 0.21 -12.10 27.22
C MET A 1 1.05 -11.03 26.54
N ASN A 2 2.36 -10.99 26.80
CA ASN A 2 3.28 -10.10 26.09
C ASN A 2 3.80 -10.88 24.89
N ALA A 3 3.47 -10.45 23.67
CA ALA A 3 3.83 -11.17 22.45
C ALA A 3 4.70 -10.28 21.56
N HIS A 4 5.86 -10.80 21.16
CA HIS A 4 6.68 -10.18 20.12
C HIS A 4 6.19 -10.70 18.76
N LYS A 5 5.65 -9.81 17.92
CA LYS A 5 5.19 -10.14 16.57
C LYS A 5 6.33 -9.93 15.58
N ILE A 6 6.64 -10.96 14.80
CA ILE A 6 7.56 -10.90 13.67
C ILE A 6 6.78 -11.39 12.44
N GLU A 7 6.79 -10.61 11.36
CA GLU A 7 6.20 -11.00 10.08
C GLU A 7 7.32 -11.40 9.13
N VAL A 8 7.26 -12.61 8.58
CA VAL A 8 8.26 -13.14 7.65
C VAL A 8 7.53 -13.80 6.49
N VAL A 9 7.98 -13.52 5.27
CA VAL A 9 7.52 -14.24 4.08
C VAL A 9 8.25 -15.57 4.02
N LEU A 10 7.49 -16.67 3.99
CA LEU A 10 8.04 -18.01 3.94
C LEU A 10 8.74 -18.24 2.59
N THR A 11 9.94 -18.81 2.63
CA THR A 11 10.69 -19.25 1.45
C THR A 11 10.11 -20.54 0.87
N GLU A 12 10.45 -20.87 -0.39
CA GLU A 12 9.88 -22.04 -1.11
C GLU A 12 10.14 -23.38 -0.41
N ASP A 13 11.20 -23.45 0.40
CA ASP A 13 11.58 -24.61 1.19
C ASP A 13 10.75 -24.77 2.49
N GLY A 14 9.88 -23.81 2.80
CA GLY A 14 9.01 -23.84 3.97
C GLY A 14 9.74 -23.66 5.30
N THR A 15 11.01 -23.27 5.30
CA THR A 15 11.81 -23.13 6.52
C THR A 15 11.78 -21.70 7.05
N LEU A 16 11.51 -21.54 8.35
CA LEU A 16 11.52 -20.25 9.04
C LEU A 16 12.63 -20.23 10.10
N THR A 17 13.55 -19.27 10.00
CA THR A 17 14.60 -19.05 11.01
C THR A 17 14.35 -17.75 11.76
N LEU A 18 14.05 -17.83 13.05
CA LEU A 18 13.87 -16.66 13.93
C LEU A 18 15.19 -16.36 14.65
N GLN A 19 15.70 -15.14 14.55
CA GLN A 19 16.96 -14.71 15.17
C GLN A 19 16.74 -13.44 16.01
N GLY A 20 17.60 -13.24 17.03
CA GLY A 20 17.59 -12.02 17.85
C GLY A 20 16.36 -11.86 18.75
N LEU A 21 15.70 -12.95 19.14
CA LEU A 21 14.57 -12.89 20.06
C LEU A 21 15.03 -12.43 21.45
N PRO A 22 14.26 -11.60 22.17
CA PRO A 22 14.63 -11.06 23.47
C PRO A 22 14.39 -12.06 24.61
N PHE A 23 14.85 -13.30 24.44
CA PHE A 23 14.75 -14.38 25.42
C PHE A 23 16.14 -14.92 25.76
N TYR A 24 16.28 -15.52 26.94
CA TYR A 24 17.53 -16.07 27.43
C TYR A 24 17.57 -17.60 27.30
N ALA A 25 18.78 -18.17 27.39
CA ALA A 25 18.95 -19.61 27.41
C ALA A 25 18.25 -20.22 28.63
N GLY A 26 17.36 -21.18 28.39
CA GLY A 26 16.57 -21.85 29.43
C GLY A 26 15.15 -21.31 29.58
N ASP A 27 14.81 -20.21 28.90
CA ASP A 27 13.43 -19.73 28.86
C ASP A 27 12.54 -20.65 28.02
N THR A 28 11.37 -20.99 28.56
CA THR A 28 10.33 -21.67 27.78
C THR A 28 9.62 -20.65 26.90
N VAL A 29 9.66 -20.84 25.59
CA VAL A 29 9.00 -19.97 24.61
C VAL A 29 7.90 -20.74 23.88
N GLU A 30 6.78 -20.06 23.62
CA GLU A 30 5.67 -20.58 22.81
C GLU A 30 5.69 -19.89 21.44
N VAL A 31 5.58 -20.67 20.37
CA VAL A 31 5.56 -20.17 18.99
C VAL A 31 4.19 -20.44 18.40
N ILE A 32 3.49 -19.37 17.98
CA ILE A 32 2.20 -19.45 17.31
C ILE A 32 2.38 -18.95 15.87
N ILE A 33 2.15 -19.84 14.90
CA ILE A 33 2.21 -19.51 13.47
C ILE A 33 0.78 -19.29 12.99
N LEU A 34 0.51 -18.10 12.48
CA LEU A 34 -0.78 -17.74 11.89
C LEU A 34 -0.56 -17.36 10.42
N GLU A 35 -1.49 -17.75 9.57
CA GLU A 35 -1.55 -17.19 8.21
C GLU A 35 -1.80 -15.68 8.32
N ALA A 36 -0.84 -14.89 7.83
CA ALA A 36 -1.00 -13.46 7.76
C ALA A 36 -2.06 -13.14 6.71
N LYS A 37 -3.23 -12.64 7.15
CA LYS A 37 -4.14 -11.96 6.25
C LYS A 37 -3.46 -10.66 5.85
N THR A 38 -2.81 -10.64 4.70
CA THR A 38 -2.43 -9.38 4.07
C THR A 38 -3.74 -8.63 3.83
N SER A 39 -4.04 -7.62 4.64
CA SER A 39 -4.93 -6.55 4.21
C SER A 39 -4.29 -6.00 2.95
N ASP A 40 -4.88 -6.34 1.80
CA ASP A 40 -4.61 -5.85 0.43
C ASP A 40 -3.20 -5.31 0.19
N HIS A 41 -2.33 -6.03 -0.53
CA HIS A 41 -1.25 -5.45 -1.38
C HIS A 41 -0.22 -6.47 -1.90
N GLN A 42 -0.42 -7.79 -1.70
CA GLN A 42 0.36 -8.82 -2.40
C GLN A 42 -0.54 -9.81 -3.16
N GLN A 43 -1.64 -9.31 -3.73
CA GLN A 43 -1.98 -9.83 -5.05
C GLN A 43 -0.82 -9.44 -5.95
N LYS A 44 -0.16 -10.46 -6.52
CA LYS A 44 0.52 -10.39 -7.82
C LYS A 44 -0.08 -9.22 -8.61
N PRO A 45 0.68 -8.34 -9.30
CA PRO A 45 0.09 -7.60 -10.39
C PRO A 45 -0.36 -8.67 -11.38
N GLN A 46 -1.57 -9.19 -11.18
CA GLN A 46 -2.47 -9.53 -12.25
C GLN A 46 -2.31 -8.33 -13.13
N ALA A 47 -1.62 -8.52 -14.26
CA ALA A 47 -1.65 -7.56 -15.31
C ALA A 47 -3.13 -7.24 -15.43
N TYR A 48 -3.51 -6.09 -14.86
CA TYR A 48 -4.71 -5.41 -15.27
C TYR A 48 -4.41 -5.35 -16.75
N SER A 49 -5.06 -6.24 -17.52
CA SER A 49 -5.29 -5.96 -18.91
C SER A 49 -5.65 -4.49 -18.89
N ASP A 50 -4.88 -3.67 -19.59
CA ASP A 50 -5.09 -2.25 -19.85
C ASP A 50 -6.44 -2.04 -20.57
N ALA A 51 -7.51 -2.66 -20.08
CA ALA A 51 -8.89 -2.31 -20.30
C ALA A 51 -9.16 -1.05 -19.49
N ASN A 52 -8.43 -0.01 -19.87
CA ASN A 52 -8.90 1.35 -19.99
C ASN A 52 -9.75 1.82 -18.81
N LEU A 53 -9.16 1.81 -17.61
CA LEU A 53 -9.78 2.38 -16.41
C LEU A 53 -10.12 3.87 -16.60
N TYR A 54 -9.43 4.54 -17.51
CA TYR A 54 -9.63 5.94 -17.86
C TYR A 54 -9.70 6.12 -19.38
N PRO A 55 -10.84 5.79 -20.02
CA PRO A 55 -11.00 5.81 -21.48
C PRO A 55 -10.83 7.19 -22.12
N LEU A 56 -10.85 8.26 -21.31
CA LEU A 56 -10.66 9.64 -21.74
C LEU A 56 -9.29 10.23 -21.36
N HIS A 57 -8.44 9.45 -20.67
CA HIS A 57 -7.11 9.92 -20.30
C HIS A 57 -6.27 10.13 -21.59
N ASN A 58 -5.75 11.34 -21.78
CA ASN A 58 -5.00 11.77 -22.97
C ASN A 58 -5.79 11.76 -24.31
N THR A 59 -7.13 11.76 -24.29
CA THR A 59 -7.93 11.92 -25.51
C THR A 59 -8.23 13.38 -25.79
N GLN A 60 -7.87 13.87 -26.97
CA GLN A 60 -8.36 15.17 -27.48
C GLN A 60 -9.86 15.08 -27.79
N PRO A 61 -10.66 16.13 -27.56
CA PRO A 61 -10.27 17.55 -27.49
C PRO A 61 -10.17 18.15 -26.08
N TYR A 62 -10.21 17.33 -25.01
CA TYR A 62 -10.21 17.85 -23.63
C TYR A 62 -8.80 18.22 -23.18
N CYS A 63 -8.34 19.40 -23.58
CA CYS A 63 -7.18 20.07 -23.01
C CYS A 63 -7.68 21.30 -22.25
N TYR A 64 -7.28 21.44 -20.98
CA TYR A 64 -7.50 22.66 -20.23
C TYR A 64 -6.21 23.47 -20.33
N ASP A 65 -6.28 24.58 -21.05
CA ASP A 65 -5.22 25.59 -20.97
C ASP A 65 -5.33 26.20 -19.57
N ASP A 66 -4.29 25.99 -18.76
CA ASP A 66 -4.14 26.50 -17.38
C ASP A 66 -5.37 26.28 -16.46
N PRO A 67 -5.68 25.01 -16.08
CA PRO A 67 -6.92 24.63 -15.37
C PRO A 67 -7.09 25.25 -13.98
N THR A 68 -6.04 25.86 -13.45
CA THR A 68 -6.03 26.46 -12.11
C THR A 68 -5.93 27.97 -12.14
N GLU A 69 -5.96 28.60 -13.31
CA GLU A 69 -5.96 30.06 -13.36
C GLU A 69 -7.26 30.62 -12.76
N PRO A 70 -7.16 31.66 -11.90
CA PRO A 70 -8.33 32.27 -11.30
C PRO A 70 -9.22 32.90 -12.37
N VAL A 71 -10.48 32.52 -12.39
CA VAL A 71 -11.47 33.15 -13.28
C VAL A 71 -12.08 34.37 -12.60
N ALA A 72 -12.24 35.43 -13.39
CA ALA A 72 -12.97 36.64 -13.03
C ALA A 72 -12.55 37.23 -11.68
N LEU A 73 -11.23 37.37 -11.45
CA LEU A 73 -10.65 37.90 -10.21
C LEU A 73 -11.28 39.21 -9.75
N GLU A 74 -11.68 40.04 -10.70
CA GLU A 74 -12.32 41.33 -10.51
C GLU A 74 -13.71 41.21 -9.86
N ASP A 75 -14.39 40.08 -10.03
CA ASP A 75 -15.71 39.78 -9.49
C ASP A 75 -15.65 39.18 -8.07
N TRP A 76 -14.46 38.95 -7.51
CA TRP A 76 -14.31 38.41 -6.16
C TRP A 76 -14.50 39.52 -5.12
N GLU A 77 -15.65 39.55 -4.46
CA GLU A 77 -16.00 40.52 -3.41
C GLU A 77 -14.97 40.58 -2.26
N VAL A 78 -14.21 39.50 -2.02
CA VAL A 78 -13.17 39.43 -0.99
C VAL A 78 -11.92 40.25 -1.33
N LEU A 79 -11.72 40.60 -2.60
CA LEU A 79 -10.56 41.36 -3.08
C LEU A 79 -10.88 42.86 -3.27
N GLN A 80 -12.12 43.28 -3.03
CA GLN A 80 -12.62 44.66 -3.10
C GLN A 80 -12.52 45.35 -1.74
#